data_AF-A0A9W4DNT0-F1
#
_entry.id   AF-A0A9W4DNT0-F1
#
_cell.length_a   1.000
_cell.length_b   1.000
_cell.length_c   1.000
_cell.angle_alpha   90.00
_cell.angle_beta   90.00
_cell.angle_gamma   90.00
#
_symmetry.space_group_name_H-M   'P 1'
#
loop_
_entity.id
_entity.type
_entity.pdbx_description
1 polymer ?
#
loop_
_entity_poly.entity_id
_entity_poly.type
_entity_poly.pdbx_seq_one_letter_code
_entity_poly.pdbx_strand_id
1 'polypeptide(L)'
;MWGRRGGVGRDGVGARISAHAKSLAAAGPPPTPTQEIDDRRYALTDLLDDLTGCTDPGERLFICTELARCTAELTLAINNAWNGGGKWLARRLDTTAPGLSGACTTASNRPSQGRRRPWSPPSTRPEADSGSAIDAAARSEIPAERRHTA
;
A
#
# COMPACT_ATOMS: atom_id res chain seq x y z
N MET A 1 21.79 43.05 -12.09
CA MET A 1 23.10 42.39 -11.94
C MET A 1 23.23 41.95 -10.48
N TRP A 2 22.72 40.76 -10.12
CA TRP A 2 22.83 40.24 -8.75
C TRP A 2 24.06 39.36 -8.67
N GLY A 3 25.12 39.88 -8.04
CA GLY A 3 26.38 39.17 -7.88
C GLY A 3 26.20 37.91 -7.04
N ARG A 4 26.59 36.77 -7.61
CA ARG A 4 26.85 35.54 -6.87
C ARG A 4 27.98 35.79 -5.87
N ARG A 5 27.65 36.09 -4.62
CA ARG A 5 28.55 35.75 -3.50
C ARG A 5 28.34 34.28 -3.18
N GLY A 6 29.18 33.44 -3.77
CA GLY A 6 29.38 32.06 -3.35
C GLY A 6 30.01 32.03 -1.97
N GLY A 7 29.17 32.01 -0.93
CA GLY A 7 29.57 31.53 0.38
C GLY A 7 29.44 30.01 0.38
N VAL A 8 30.46 29.30 -0.11
CA VAL A 8 30.62 27.88 0.25
C VAL A 8 30.92 27.89 1.75
N GLY A 9 30.04 27.29 2.55
CA GLY A 9 30.25 27.15 4.00
C GLY A 9 31.65 26.59 4.26
N ARG A 10 32.48 27.36 4.97
CA ARG A 10 33.94 27.13 5.13
C ARG A 10 34.31 25.91 5.98
N ASP A 11 33.34 25.11 6.41
CA ASP A 11 33.49 23.96 7.31
C ASP A 11 33.13 22.61 6.65
N GLY A 12 32.73 22.62 5.37
CA GLY A 12 32.30 21.43 4.64
C GLY A 12 31.03 20.78 5.19
N VAL A 13 30.32 21.41 6.13
CA VAL A 13 29.09 20.86 6.75
C VAL A 13 28.03 20.62 5.69
N GLY A 14 27.82 21.59 4.77
CA GLY A 14 26.85 21.44 3.68
C GLY A 14 27.14 20.26 2.76
N ALA A 15 28.43 20.00 2.47
CA ALA A 15 28.84 18.86 1.67
C ALA A 15 28.56 17.52 2.40
N ARG A 16 28.85 17.47 3.71
CA ARG A 16 28.55 16.28 4.54
C ARG A 16 27.05 16.02 4.66
N ILE A 17 26.24 17.04 4.89
CA ILE A 17 24.77 16.93 4.94
C ILE A 17 24.24 16.46 3.58
N SER A 18 24.72 17.03 2.47
CA SER A 18 24.31 16.61 1.12
C SER A 18 24.66 15.15 0.83
N ALA A 19 25.88 14.73 1.20
CA ALA A 19 26.31 13.34 1.04
C ALA A 19 25.45 12.38 1.88
N HIS A 20 25.18 12.74 3.13
CA HIS A 20 24.35 11.94 4.02
C HIS A 20 22.90 11.84 3.51
N ALA A 21 22.30 12.96 3.09
CA ALA A 21 20.96 12.99 2.54
C ALA A 21 20.84 12.13 1.26
N LYS A 22 21.84 12.17 0.38
CA LYS A 22 21.90 11.30 -0.81
C LYS A 22 21.99 9.83 -0.43
N SER A 23 22.80 9.50 0.59
CA SER A 23 22.91 8.13 1.09
C SER A 23 21.59 7.61 1.65
N LEU A 24 20.88 8.42 2.45
CA LEU A 24 19.56 8.05 2.97
C LEU A 24 18.53 7.91 1.84
N ALA A 25 18.51 8.86 0.90
CA ALA A 25 17.61 8.79 -0.24
C ALA A 25 17.83 7.51 -1.08
N ALA A 26 19.08 7.10 -1.26
CA ALA A 26 19.42 5.86 -1.97
C ALA A 26 19.07 4.59 -1.19
N ALA A 27 19.13 4.63 0.14
CA ALA A 27 18.80 3.49 0.99
C ALA A 27 17.30 3.14 1.00
N GLY A 28 16.43 4.12 0.71
CA GLY A 28 14.98 3.94 0.81
C GLY A 28 14.44 4.23 2.21
N PRO A 29 13.10 4.30 2.36
CA PRO A 29 12.47 4.37 3.67
C PRO A 29 12.72 3.08 4.47
N PRO A 30 12.66 3.14 5.81
CA PRO A 30 12.55 1.94 6.62
C PRO A 30 11.29 1.15 6.22
N PRO A 31 11.29 -0.18 6.38
CA PRO A 31 10.11 -0.98 6.10
C PRO A 31 8.89 -0.52 6.88
N THR A 32 7.75 -0.46 6.20
CA THR A 32 6.47 -0.14 6.82
C THR A 32 6.06 -1.28 7.76
N PRO A 33 5.67 -1.01 9.02
CA PRO A 33 5.19 -2.03 9.94
C PRO A 33 4.00 -2.80 9.36
N THR A 34 3.93 -4.11 9.64
CA THR A 34 2.84 -4.97 9.13
C THR A 34 1.45 -4.44 9.48
N GLN A 35 1.26 -3.94 10.70
CA GLN A 35 -0.01 -3.33 11.11
C GLN A 35 -0.41 -2.16 10.20
N GLU A 36 0.53 -1.31 9.81
CA GLU A 36 0.27 -0.15 8.95
C GLU A 36 -0.01 -0.56 7.50
N ILE A 37 0.50 -1.71 7.06
CA ILE A 37 0.14 -2.33 5.78
C ILE A 37 -1.29 -2.89 5.86
N ASP A 38 -1.63 -3.56 6.96
CA ASP A 38 -2.97 -4.12 7.17
C ASP A 38 -4.03 -3.01 7.24
N ASP A 39 -3.78 -1.93 7.97
CA ASP A 39 -4.67 -0.77 8.05
C ASP A 39 -4.95 -0.17 6.66
N ARG A 40 -3.92 -0.08 5.80
CA ARG A 40 -4.09 0.37 4.40
C ARG A 40 -4.89 -0.60 3.56
N ARG A 41 -4.72 -1.90 3.75
CA ARG A 41 -5.50 -2.93 3.05
C ARG A 41 -6.98 -2.84 3.45
N TYR A 42 -7.25 -2.66 4.75
CA TYR A 42 -8.61 -2.45 5.25
C TYR A 42 -9.25 -1.18 4.68
N ALA A 43 -8.52 -0.06 4.65
CA ALA A 43 -9.01 1.18 4.03
C ALA A 43 -9.32 1.01 2.54
N LEU A 44 -8.49 0.24 1.81
CA LEU A 44 -8.75 -0.07 0.40
C LEU A 44 -9.98 -0.95 0.20
N THR A 45 -10.22 -1.95 1.07
CA THR A 45 -11.42 -2.77 0.97
C THR A 45 -12.68 -1.97 1.25
N ASP A 46 -12.64 -1.05 2.21
CA ASP A 46 -13.76 -0.14 2.52
C ASP A 46 -14.10 0.75 1.32
N LEU A 47 -13.09 1.36 0.68
CA LEU A 47 -13.27 2.14 -0.54
C LEU A 47 -13.80 1.32 -1.73
N LEU A 48 -13.45 0.04 -1.83
CA LEU A 48 -13.98 -0.85 -2.86
C LEU A 48 -15.45 -1.21 -2.61
N ASP A 49 -15.84 -1.40 -1.36
CA ASP A 49 -17.23 -1.63 -0.97
C ASP A 49 -18.07 -0.37 -1.23
N ASP A 50 -17.57 0.81 -0.86
CA ASP A 50 -18.18 2.10 -1.18
C ASP A 50 -18.36 2.28 -2.69
N LEU A 51 -17.32 1.99 -3.49
CA LEU A 51 -17.38 2.11 -4.95
C LEU A 51 -18.44 1.20 -5.56
N THR A 52 -18.62 0.01 -4.97
CA THR A 52 -19.60 -1.00 -5.38
C THR A 52 -21.03 -0.57 -5.04
N GLY A 53 -21.23 0.05 -3.89
CA GLY A 53 -22.51 0.60 -3.44
C GLY A 53 -22.90 1.94 -4.09
N CYS A 54 -21.91 2.71 -4.55
CA CYS A 54 -22.10 4.07 -5.03
C CYS A 54 -23.02 4.13 -6.27
N THR A 55 -23.98 5.05 -6.26
CA THR A 55 -24.85 5.37 -7.41
C THR A 55 -24.67 6.78 -7.94
N ASP A 56 -24.15 7.70 -7.12
CA ASP A 56 -23.93 9.09 -7.50
C ASP A 56 -22.62 9.25 -8.29
N PRO A 57 -22.64 9.88 -9.48
CA PRO A 57 -21.43 10.10 -10.26
C PRO A 57 -20.40 11.02 -9.60
N GLY A 58 -20.84 11.98 -8.78
CA GLY A 58 -19.98 12.88 -8.03
C GLY A 58 -19.22 12.13 -6.95
N GLU A 59 -19.92 11.41 -6.07
CA GLU A 59 -19.34 10.55 -5.05
C GLU A 59 -18.38 9.53 -5.66
N ARG A 60 -18.76 8.91 -6.78
CA ARG A 60 -17.90 7.95 -7.49
C ARG A 60 -16.55 8.57 -7.89
N LEU A 61 -16.56 9.83 -8.37
CA LEU A 61 -15.31 10.52 -8.73
C LEU A 61 -14.38 10.64 -7.51
N PHE A 62 -14.92 11.03 -6.35
CA PHE A 62 -14.14 11.14 -5.12
C PHE A 62 -13.63 9.77 -4.64
N ILE A 63 -14.48 8.74 -4.63
CA ILE A 63 -14.10 7.38 -4.24
C ILE A 63 -13.01 6.83 -5.17
N CYS A 64 -13.18 6.95 -6.49
CA CYS A 64 -12.17 6.50 -7.46
C CYS A 64 -10.84 7.24 -7.34
N THR A 65 -10.87 8.54 -7.02
CA THR A 65 -9.66 9.35 -6.82
C THR A 65 -8.91 8.89 -5.58
N GLU A 66 -9.65 8.67 -4.49
CA GLU A 66 -9.07 8.21 -3.23
C GLU A 66 -8.56 6.76 -3.33
N LEU A 67 -9.31 5.88 -3.97
CA LEU A 67 -8.90 4.50 -4.24
C LEU A 67 -7.59 4.45 -5.05
N ALA A 68 -7.46 5.28 -6.09
CA ALA A 68 -6.24 5.39 -6.86
C ALA A 68 -5.05 5.88 -6.01
N ARG A 69 -5.27 6.88 -5.15
CA ARG A 69 -4.25 7.40 -4.22
C ARG A 69 -3.80 6.33 -3.23
N CYS A 70 -4.73 5.71 -2.52
CA CYS A 70 -4.44 4.66 -1.52
C CYS A 70 -3.75 3.44 -2.15
N THR A 71 -4.14 3.06 -3.38
CA THR A 71 -3.50 1.95 -4.10
C THR A 71 -2.04 2.28 -4.42
N ALA A 72 -1.76 3.50 -4.88
CA ALA A 72 -0.40 3.95 -5.16
C ALA A 72 0.45 3.98 -3.88
N GLU A 73 -0.08 4.54 -2.80
CA GLU A 73 0.63 4.63 -1.52
C GLU A 73 0.92 3.26 -0.91
N LEU A 74 -0.06 2.34 -0.92
CA LEU A 74 0.16 0.97 -0.48
C LEU A 74 1.23 0.28 -1.33
N THR A 75 1.17 0.45 -2.65
CA THR A 75 2.17 -0.14 -3.57
C THR A 75 3.57 0.35 -3.26
N LEU A 76 3.75 1.64 -2.96
CA LEU A 76 5.07 2.16 -2.56
C LEU A 76 5.50 1.63 -1.20
N ALA A 77 4.58 1.53 -0.23
CA ALA A 77 4.86 1.00 1.11
C ALA A 77 5.34 -0.46 1.07
N ILE A 78 4.64 -1.35 0.36
CA ILE A 78 5.02 -2.77 0.25
C ILE A 78 6.35 -2.99 -0.47
N ASN A 79 6.75 -2.04 -1.32
CA ASN A 79 8.03 -2.09 -2.04
C ASN A 79 9.16 -1.35 -1.32
N ASN A 80 8.94 -0.85 -0.09
CA ASN A 80 9.88 0.00 0.63
C ASN A 80 10.39 1.15 -0.25
N ALA A 81 9.49 1.74 -1.04
CA ALA A 81 9.79 2.85 -1.92
C ALA A 81 9.31 4.15 -1.28
N TRP A 82 10.09 5.22 -1.44
CA TRP A 82 9.73 6.50 -0.86
C TRP A 82 8.38 7.01 -1.38
N ASN A 83 7.46 7.36 -0.48
CA ASN A 83 6.18 7.95 -0.87
C ASN A 83 6.33 9.40 -1.42
N GLY A 84 5.39 9.87 -2.23
CA GLY A 84 5.40 11.22 -2.81
C GLY A 84 4.02 11.88 -2.79
N GLY A 85 3.99 13.21 -2.77
CA GLY A 85 2.74 13.98 -2.86
C GLY A 85 2.39 14.41 -4.29
N GLY A 86 1.10 14.46 -4.61
CA GLY A 86 0.57 14.94 -5.89
C GLY A 86 1.24 14.26 -7.08
N LYS A 87 1.80 15.04 -8.02
CA LYS A 87 2.48 14.50 -9.21
C LYS A 87 3.65 13.54 -8.90
N TRP A 88 4.28 13.66 -7.73
CA TRP A 88 5.39 12.80 -7.36
C TRP A 88 4.94 11.41 -6.93
N LEU A 89 3.69 11.25 -6.47
CA LEU A 89 3.09 9.94 -6.21
C LEU A 89 3.09 9.10 -7.50
N ALA A 90 2.48 9.64 -8.56
CA ALA A 90 2.41 8.99 -9.88
C ALA A 90 3.79 8.65 -10.45
N ARG A 91 4.74 9.60 -10.41
CA ARG A 91 6.09 9.38 -10.94
C ARG A 91 6.84 8.27 -10.20
N ARG A 92 6.72 8.22 -8.87
CA ARG A 92 7.37 7.17 -8.08
C ARG A 92 6.70 5.83 -8.22
N LEU A 93 5.37 5.85 -8.37
CA LEU A 93 4.60 4.67 -8.67
C LEU A 93 5.05 4.05 -9.99
N ASP A 94 5.24 4.84 -11.05
CA ASP A 94 5.73 4.32 -12.34
C ASP A 94 7.17 3.81 -12.28
N THR A 95 8.03 4.40 -11.44
CA THR A 95 9.37 3.85 -11.19
C THR A 95 9.32 2.50 -10.47
N THR A 96 8.37 2.32 -9.55
CA THR A 96 8.30 1.14 -8.65
C THR A 96 7.47 0.00 -9.25
N ALA A 97 6.37 0.34 -9.91
CA ALA A 97 5.39 -0.55 -10.54
C ALA A 97 5.00 0.04 -11.90
N PRO A 98 5.81 -0.17 -12.95
CA PRO A 98 5.58 0.42 -14.26
C PRO A 98 4.18 0.13 -14.81
N GLY A 99 3.49 1.17 -15.29
CA GLY A 99 2.17 1.07 -15.89
C GLY A 99 1.00 1.12 -14.89
N LEU A 100 1.27 1.01 -13.58
CA LEU A 100 0.20 1.09 -12.57
C LEU A 100 -0.44 2.49 -12.52
N SER A 101 0.35 3.57 -12.68
CA SER A 101 -0.16 4.95 -12.73
C SER A 101 -1.17 5.14 -13.87
N GLY A 102 -0.85 4.59 -15.04
CA GLY A 102 -1.75 4.57 -16.20
C GLY A 102 -3.01 3.75 -15.97
N ALA A 103 -2.88 2.59 -15.32
CA ALA A 103 -4.02 1.75 -14.95
C ALA A 103 -4.97 2.48 -13.97
N CYS A 104 -4.44 3.12 -12.93
CA CYS A 104 -5.22 3.94 -12.00
C CYS A 104 -5.94 5.08 -12.72
N THR A 105 -5.23 5.82 -13.57
CA THR A 105 -5.82 6.94 -14.36
C THR A 105 -6.96 6.45 -15.25
N THR A 106 -6.77 5.29 -15.91
CA THR A 106 -7.78 4.68 -16.78
C THR A 106 -9.00 4.21 -16.00
N ALA A 107 -8.78 3.60 -14.83
CA ALA A 107 -9.85 3.14 -13.95
C ALA A 107 -10.70 4.32 -13.46
N SER A 108 -10.07 5.40 -13.01
CA SER A 108 -10.78 6.60 -12.52
C SER A 108 -11.55 7.34 -13.62
N ASN A 109 -11.07 7.32 -14.87
CA ASN A 109 -11.69 8.02 -16.00
C ASN A 109 -12.68 7.16 -16.80
N ARG A 110 -12.94 5.91 -16.39
CA ARG A 110 -13.84 5.04 -17.13
C ARG A 110 -15.27 5.57 -17.01
N PRO A 111 -15.98 5.85 -18.12
CA PRO A 111 -17.39 6.20 -18.07
C PRO A 111 -18.15 5.08 -17.37
N SER A 112 -19.00 5.44 -16.42
CA SER A 112 -19.86 4.51 -15.70
C SER A 112 -20.91 3.93 -16.65
N GLN A 113 -20.52 2.93 -17.45
CA GLN A 113 -21.47 2.01 -18.06
C GLN A 113 -22.04 1.19 -16.90
N GLY A 114 -23.31 1.42 -16.58
CA GLY A 114 -24.03 0.73 -15.53
C GLY A 114 -24.05 -0.79 -15.75
N ARG A 115 -22.98 -1.48 -15.39
CA ARG A 115 -22.96 -2.93 -15.24
C ARG A 115 -22.97 -3.23 -13.75
N ARG A 116 -24.18 -3.29 -13.20
CA ARG A 116 -24.44 -4.18 -12.08
C ARG A 116 -24.25 -5.60 -12.60
N ARG A 117 -23.15 -6.26 -12.26
CA ARG A 117 -23.24 -7.71 -12.07
C ARG A 117 -23.78 -7.88 -10.66
N PRO A 118 -24.95 -8.49 -10.46
CA PRO A 118 -25.36 -8.89 -9.12
C PRO A 118 -24.21 -9.68 -8.50
N TRP A 119 -23.81 -9.33 -7.29
CA TRP A 119 -22.98 -10.21 -6.49
C TRP A 119 -23.64 -11.59 -6.50
N SER A 120 -22.95 -12.55 -7.11
CA SER A 120 -23.32 -13.94 -6.97
C SER A 120 -22.51 -14.42 -5.77
N PRO A 121 -23.15 -14.84 -4.67
CA PRO A 121 -22.39 -15.47 -3.60
C PRO A 121 -21.58 -16.62 -4.21
N PRO A 122 -20.38 -16.92 -3.70
CA PRO A 122 -19.67 -18.12 -4.10
C PRO A 122 -20.67 -19.27 -3.97
N SER A 123 -20.86 -20.04 -5.05
CA SER A 123 -21.72 -21.23 -5.02
C SER A 123 -21.29 -22.01 -3.78
N THR A 124 -22.21 -22.17 -2.82
CA THR A 124 -21.99 -23.07 -1.69
C THR A 124 -21.68 -24.42 -2.32
N ARG A 125 -20.39 -24.77 -2.36
CA ARG A 125 -20.03 -26.18 -2.47
C ARG A 125 -20.75 -26.84 -1.29
N PRO A 126 -21.46 -27.96 -1.49
CA PRO A 126 -21.92 -28.73 -0.35
C PRO A 126 -20.69 -28.93 0.54
N GLU A 127 -20.83 -28.48 1.78
CA GLU A 127 -19.86 -28.64 2.84
C GLU A 127 -19.61 -30.14 2.98
N ALA A 128 -18.57 -30.60 2.30
CA ALA A 128 -17.97 -31.88 2.63
C ALA A 128 -17.40 -31.68 4.03
N ASP A 129 -18.06 -32.31 5.00
CA ASP A 129 -17.69 -32.44 6.39
C ASP A 129 -16.15 -32.54 6.53
N SER A 130 -15.53 -31.38 6.79
CA SER A 130 -14.08 -31.21 6.90
C SER A 130 -13.69 -30.97 8.35
N GLY A 131 -14.51 -31.42 9.30
CA GLY A 131 -14.11 -31.53 10.69
C GLY A 131 -13.20 -32.74 10.89
N SER A 132 -11.93 -32.69 10.44
CA SER A 132 -10.92 -33.63 10.99
C SER A 132 -9.44 -33.38 10.66
N ALA A 133 -9.08 -32.69 9.57
CA ALA A 133 -7.68 -32.76 9.11
C ALA A 133 -6.74 -31.64 9.60
N ILE A 134 -7.25 -30.46 9.92
CA ILE A 134 -6.42 -29.28 10.28
C ILE A 134 -6.16 -29.15 11.79
N ASP A 135 -7.03 -29.71 12.63
CA ASP A 135 -6.89 -29.71 14.10
C ASP A 135 -6.06 -30.89 14.65
N ALA A 136 -5.61 -31.81 13.78
CA ALA A 136 -4.76 -32.94 14.17
C ALA A 136 -3.26 -32.60 14.13
N ALA A 137 -2.84 -31.61 13.34
CA ALA A 137 -1.43 -31.25 13.19
C ALA A 137 -0.91 -30.32 14.32
N ALA A 138 -1.79 -29.56 14.98
CA ALA A 138 -1.40 -28.58 16.02
C ALA A 138 -1.23 -29.16 17.44
N ARG A 139 -1.39 -30.49 17.62
CA ARG A 139 -1.33 -31.16 18.94
C ARG A 139 -0.18 -32.15 19.12
N SER A 140 0.86 -32.11 18.26
CA SER A 140 1.98 -33.07 18.32
C SER A 140 3.37 -32.49 18.62
N GLU A 141 3.53 -31.18 18.84
CA GLU A 141 4.86 -30.59 19.13
C GLU A 141 4.88 -29.66 20.36
N ILE A 142 4.46 -30.17 21.52
CA ILE A 142 4.82 -29.55 22.81
C ILE A 142 5.53 -30.60 23.68
N PRO A 143 6.87 -30.56 23.80
CA PRO A 143 7.57 -31.37 24.79
C PRO A 143 7.27 -30.86 26.19
N ALA A 144 6.69 -31.73 27.02
CA ALA A 144 6.32 -31.43 28.39
C ALA A 144 7.49 -31.70 29.37
N GLU A 145 8.49 -30.82 29.47
CA GLU A 145 9.44 -30.88 30.59
C GLU A 145 9.94 -29.50 31.04
N ARG A 146 9.35 -28.98 32.12
CA ARG A 146 10.08 -28.63 33.35
C ARG A 146 9.08 -28.32 34.47
N ARG A 147 8.88 -29.32 35.33
CA ARG A 147 8.20 -29.18 36.62
C ARG A 147 9.12 -28.43 37.59
N HIS A 148 8.51 -27.63 38.44
CA HIS A 148 9.10 -27.03 39.64
C HIS A 148 9.89 -28.06 40.48
N THR A 149 11.03 -27.60 41.01
CA THR A 149 11.55 -28.01 42.32
C THR A 149 12.08 -26.77 43.04
N ALA A 150 11.55 -26.56 44.25
CA ALA A 150 12.05 -25.80 45.41
C ALA A 150 12.56 -24.36 45.20
#